data_AF-A0A6V8N7W3-F1
#
_entry.id   AF-A0A6V8N7W3-F1
#
_cell.length_a   1.000
_cell.length_b   1.000
_cell.length_c   1.000
_cell.angle_alpha   90.00
_cell.angle_beta   90.00
_cell.angle_gamma   90.00
#
_symmetry.space_group_name_H-M   'P 1'
#
loop_
_entity.id
_entity.type
_entity.pdbx_description
1 polymer ?
#
loop_
_entity_poly.entity_id
_entity_poly.type
_entity_poly.pdbx_seq_one_letter_code
_entity_poly.pdbx_strand_id
1 'polypeptide(L)' 'MRTAITTIIAALATTPAFAANGAADEPGILMWAFLGFGAVILVGQAVPAVMLLIGMFKGVVRAPKDVKEN' A
#
# COMPACT_ATOMS: atom_id res chain seq x y z
N MET A 1 10.64 2.92 -15.14
CA MET A 1 9.22 3.33 -15.19
C MET A 1 8.24 2.16 -15.16
N ARG A 2 8.52 1.04 -15.85
CA ARG A 2 7.63 -0.15 -15.83
C ARG A 2 7.31 -0.66 -14.43
N THR A 3 8.30 -0.76 -13.54
CA THR A 3 8.14 -1.29 -12.17
C THR A 3 7.17 -0.45 -11.32
N ALA A 4 7.23 0.88 -11.40
CA ALA A 4 6.34 1.76 -10.65
C ALA A 4 4.88 1.64 -11.11
N ILE A 5 4.66 1.52 -12.43
CA ILE A 5 3.32 1.31 -13.00
C ILE A 5 2.77 -0.06 -12.58
N THR A 6 3.59 -1.11 -12.59
CA THR A 6 3.19 -2.45 -12.11
C THR A 6 2.82 -2.44 -10.62
N THR A 7 3.54 -1.70 -9.79
CA THR A 7 3.20 -1.56 -8.36
C THR A 7 1.89 -0.81 -8.15
N ILE A 8 1.64 0.27 -8.91
CA ILE A 8 0.39 1.03 -8.83
C ILE A 8 -0.81 0.18 -9.30
N ILE A 9 -0.66 -0.57 -10.38
CA ILE A 9 -1.70 -1.48 -10.87
C ILE A 9 -1.98 -2.60 -9.85
N ALA A 10 -0.94 -3.16 -9.23
CA ALA A 10 -1.10 -4.17 -8.17
C ALA A 10 -1.82 -3.63 -6.93
N ALA A 11 -1.57 -2.36 -6.56
CA ALA A 11 -2.27 -1.70 -5.46
C ALA A 11 -3.74 -1.37 -5.78
N LEU A 12 -4.05 -1.06 -7.04
CA LEU A 12 -5.41 -0.74 -7.49
C LEU A 12 -6.26 -1.98 -7.82
N ALA A 13 -5.62 -3.12 -8.07
CA ALA A 13 -6.31 -4.39 -8.38
C ALA A 13 -6.89 -5.08 -7.14
N THR A 14 -6.68 -4.56 -5.92
CA THR A 14 -7.29 -5.10 -4.71
C THR A 14 -8.75 -4.68 -4.63
N THR A 15 -9.68 -5.56 -5.04
CA THR A 15 -11.12 -5.36 -4.84
C THR A 15 -11.57 -6.01 -3.52
N PRO A 16 -12.05 -5.25 -2.51
CA PRO A 16 -12.58 -5.84 -1.29
C PRO A 16 -14.09 -6.05 -1.44
N ALA A 17 -14.55 -7.20 -1.93
CA ALA A 17 -16.00 -7.47 -1.98
C ALA A 17 -16.35 -8.94 -2.22
N PHE A 18 -16.16 -9.83 -1.24
CA PHE A 18 -16.87 -11.13 -1.23
C PHE A 18 -17.23 -11.69 0.15
N ALA A 19 -16.74 -11.10 1.26
CA ALA A 19 -17.09 -11.56 2.61
C ALA A 19 -18.33 -10.89 3.23
N ALA A 20 -18.91 -9.86 2.58
CA ALA A 20 -20.02 -9.09 3.14
C ALA A 20 -21.37 -9.82 3.11
N ASN A 21 -21.52 -10.88 2.31
CA ASN A 21 -22.81 -11.55 2.13
C ASN A 21 -22.87 -12.85 2.95
N GLY A 22 -22.97 -12.72 4.27
CA GLY A 22 -23.17 -13.84 5.19
C GLY A 22 -22.58 -13.57 6.57
N ALA A 23 -23.29 -12.81 7.40
CA ALA A 23 -22.99 -12.69 8.82
C ALA A 23 -23.18 -14.06 9.49
N ALA A 24 -22.12 -14.86 9.54
CA ALA A 24 -21.95 -15.89 10.54
C ALA A 24 -21.20 -15.25 11.72
N ASP A 25 -21.63 -15.54 12.95
CA ASP A 25 -20.97 -15.03 14.17
C ASP A 25 -19.48 -15.43 14.25
N GLU A 26 -19.06 -16.44 13.48
CA GLU A 26 -17.68 -16.90 13.37
C GLU A 26 -17.10 -16.60 11.97
N PRO A 27 -15.95 -15.89 11.87
CA PRO A 27 -15.29 -15.66 10.59
C PRO A 27 -14.85 -16.99 9.97
N GLY A 28 -15.50 -17.37 8.87
CA GLY A 28 -15.21 -18.62 8.15
C GLY A 28 -13.79 -18.67 7.58
N ILE A 29 -13.31 -19.88 7.27
CA ILE A 29 -11.95 -20.14 6.78
C ILE A 29 -11.56 -19.30 5.55
N LEU A 30 -12.54 -18.98 4.69
CA LEU A 30 -12.33 -18.16 3.50
C LEU A 30 -11.98 -16.70 3.86
N MET A 31 -12.57 -16.15 4.92
CA MET A 31 -12.25 -14.82 5.42
C MET A 31 -10.84 -14.77 5.98
N TRP A 32 -10.45 -15.79 6.76
CA TRP A 32 -9.09 -15.93 7.28
C TRP A 32 -8.05 -16.11 6.18
N ALA A 33 -8.34 -16.92 5.16
CA ALA A 33 -7.45 -17.10 4.01
C ALA A 33 -7.29 -15.80 3.21
N PHE A 34 -8.39 -15.05 2.98
CA PHE A 34 -8.35 -13.78 2.27
C PHE A 34 -7.60 -12.71 3.05
N LEU A 35 -7.86 -12.62 4.36
CA LEU A 35 -7.15 -11.70 5.26
C LEU A 35 -5.65 -12.05 5.36
N GLY A 36 -5.31 -13.33 5.51
CA GLY A 36 -3.93 -13.81 5.55
C GLY A 36 -3.18 -13.53 4.24
N PHE A 37 -3.82 -13.77 3.10
CA PHE A 37 -3.26 -13.45 1.78
C PHE A 37 -3.03 -11.93 1.63
N GLY A 38 -4.00 -11.12 2.03
CA GLY A 38 -3.86 -9.66 2.06
C GLY A 38 -2.72 -9.20 2.97
N ALA A 39 -2.54 -9.81 4.13
CA ALA A 39 -1.45 -9.51 5.05
C ALA A 39 -0.07 -9.81 4.44
N VAL A 40 0.08 -10.92 3.71
CA VAL A 40 1.33 -11.26 3.00
C VAL A 40 1.65 -10.23 1.92
N ILE A 41 0.65 -9.74 1.18
CA ILE A 41 0.82 -8.68 0.18
C ILE A 41 1.24 -7.37 0.84
N LEU A 42 0.62 -7.01 1.98
CA LEU A 42 0.97 -5.80 2.74
C LEU A 42 2.43 -5.84 3.19
N VAL A 43 2.86 -6.99 3.74
CA VAL A 43 4.24 -7.19 4.21
C VAL A 43 5.22 -7.23 3.03
N GLY A 44 4.84 -7.89 1.93
CA GLY A 44 5.67 -8.04 0.73
C GLY A 44 6.05 -6.71 0.07
N GLN A 45 5.24 -5.66 0.25
CA GLN A 45 5.54 -4.32 -0.25
C GLN A 45 5.95 -3.32 0.86
N ALA A 46 6.14 -3.79 2.11
CA ALA A 46 6.49 -2.91 3.22
C ALA A 46 7.82 -2.17 2.97
N VAL A 47 8.82 -2.85 2.41
CA VAL A 47 10.12 -2.25 2.08
C VAL A 47 9.99 -1.11 1.04
N PRO A 48 9.39 -1.32 -0.14
CA PRO A 48 9.19 -0.22 -1.10
C PRO A 48 8.29 0.90 -0.57
N ALA A 49 7.28 0.59 0.23
CA ALA A 49 6.42 1.60 0.86
C ALA A 49 7.20 2.50 1.84
N VAL A 50 8.01 1.90 2.71
CA VAL A 50 8.87 2.64 3.65
C VAL A 50 9.91 3.48 2.91
N MET A 51 10.49 2.95 1.83
CA MET A 51 11.46 3.68 1.01
C MET A 51 10.83 4.92 0.35
N LEU A 52 9.60 4.80 -0.18
CA LEU A 52 8.84 5.94 -0.71
C LEU A 52 8.50 6.96 0.38
N LEU A 53 8.07 6.50 1.55
CA LEU A 53 7.73 7.36 2.68
C LEU A 53 8.94 8.20 3.13
N ILE A 54 10.11 7.57 3.29
CA ILE A 54 11.36 8.26 3.61
C ILE A 54 11.74 9.26 2.52
N GLY A 55 11.59 8.89 1.24
CA GLY A 55 11.83 9.78 0.10
C GLY A 55 10.94 11.02 0.14
N MET A 56 9.65 10.85 0.43
CA MET A 56 8.68 11.93 0.57
C MET A 56 9.01 12.85 1.75
N PHE A 57 9.33 12.30 2.93
CA PHE A 57 9.75 13.08 4.09
C PHE A 57 11.01 13.91 3.79
N LYS A 58 12.02 13.30 3.15
CA LYS A 58 13.22 14.03 2.74
C LYS A 58 12.92 15.12 1.71
N GLY A 59 11.99 14.89 0.79
CA GLY A 59 11.56 15.90 -0.20
C GLY A 59 10.83 17.09 0.44
N VAL A 60 9.98 16.84 1.42
CA VAL A 60 9.29 17.90 2.18
C VAL A 60 10.27 18.69 3.05
N VAL A 61 11.18 18.01 3.75
CA VAL A 61 12.14 18.67 4.66
C VAL A 61 13.26 19.40 3.89
N ARG A 62 13.62 18.92 2.70
CA ARG A 62 14.61 19.57 1.81
C ARG A 62 13.97 20.44 0.73
N ALA A 63 12.68 20.79 0.88
CA ALA A 63 12.04 21.75 -0.02
C ALA A 63 12.98 22.97 -0.16
N PRO A 64 13.41 23.31 -1.40
CA PRO A 64 14.47 24.27 -1.61
C PRO A 64 14.09 25.60 -0.97
N LYS A 65 14.95 26.06 -0.06
CA LYS A 65 14.95 27.45 0.42
C LYS A 65 15.54 28.39 -0.65
N ASP A 66 15.19 28.14 -1.91
CA ASP A 66 15.62 28.94 -3.05
C ASP A 66 14.53 29.99 -3.35
N VAL A 67 14.33 30.88 -2.39
CA VAL A 67 13.86 32.24 -2.64
C VAL A 67 14.78 33.17 -1.85
N LYS A 68 15.43 34.06 -2.59
CA LYS A 68 16.28 35.23 -2.24
C LYS A 68 17.72 35.05 -2.76
N GLU A 69 17.93 35.42 -4.02
CA GLU A 69 18.31 36.80 -4.45
C GLU A 69 19.76 37.08 -4.07
N ASN A 70 20.65 37.03 -5.07
CA ASN A 70 21.78 37.93 -5.40
C ASN A 70 22.34 37.51 -6.76
#